data_AF-A0A4Q7ZES6-F1
#
_entry.id   AF-A0A4Q7ZES6-F1
#
_cell.length_a   1.000
_cell.length_b   1.000
_cell.length_c   1.000
_cell.angle_alpha   90.00
_cell.angle_beta   90.00
_cell.angle_gamma   90.00
#
_symmetry.space_group_name_H-M   'P 1'
#
loop_
_entity.id
_entity.type
_entity.pdbx_description
1 polymer ?
#
loop_
_entity_poly.entity_id
_entity_poly.type
_entity_poly.pdbx_seq_one_letter_code
_entity_poly.pdbx_strand_id
1 'polypeptide(L)'
;MPRSLAVGQLRAEHLPIRPSWTCVACSQPWPCDPARRHLATGTGGGTALAVLMARYFEDFCRDRRDAPLHVAFERFLAWTRSTRWSG
;
A
#
# COMPACT_ATOMS: atom_id res chain seq x y z
N MET A 1 10.11 -27.82 4.12
CA MET A 1 8.94 -27.88 3.23
C MET A 1 8.62 -26.48 2.74
N PRO A 2 8.86 -26.09 1.49
CA PRO A 2 8.36 -24.80 1.03
C PRO A 2 6.83 -24.90 0.91
N ARG A 3 6.10 -24.12 1.72
CA ARG A 3 4.66 -23.96 1.56
C ARG A 3 4.43 -23.33 0.19
N SER A 4 4.03 -24.15 -0.77
CA SER A 4 3.51 -23.69 -2.06
C SER A 4 2.21 -22.94 -1.76
N LEU A 5 2.30 -21.62 -1.60
CA LEU A 5 1.13 -20.77 -1.44
C LEU A 5 0.44 -20.73 -2.80
N ALA A 6 -0.71 -21.39 -2.89
CA ALA A 6 -1.55 -21.42 -4.07
C ALA A 6 -1.78 -19.98 -4.57
N VAL A 7 -1.70 -19.80 -5.89
CA VAL A 7 -2.03 -18.55 -6.61
C VAL A 7 -3.41 -17.98 -6.21
N GLY A 8 -4.29 -18.78 -5.60
CA GLY A 8 -5.55 -18.35 -4.99
C GLY A 8 -5.43 -17.50 -3.71
N GLN A 9 -4.41 -17.71 -2.87
CA GLN A 9 -4.20 -16.91 -1.64
C GLN A 9 -3.71 -15.50 -1.97
N LEU A 10 -2.84 -15.38 -2.99
CA LEU A 10 -2.40 -14.09 -3.52
C LEU A 10 -3.56 -13.26 -4.09
N ARG A 11 -4.64 -13.88 -4.58
CA ARG A 11 -5.83 -13.17 -5.08
C ARG A 11 -6.76 -12.69 -3.96
N ALA A 12 -6.71 -13.29 -2.77
CA ALA A 12 -7.49 -12.85 -1.62
C ALA A 12 -6.80 -11.69 -0.88
N GLU A 13 -5.48 -11.64 -0.93
CA GLU A 13 -4.67 -10.60 -0.33
C GLU A 13 -4.57 -9.39 -1.28
N HIS A 14 -5.00 -8.22 -0.82
CA HIS A 14 -4.95 -6.99 -1.62
C HIS A 14 -3.51 -6.47 -1.72
N LEU A 15 -2.70 -7.10 -2.56
CA LEU A 15 -1.27 -6.82 -2.79
C LEU A 15 -1.01 -6.03 -4.08
N PRO A 16 0.10 -5.27 -4.17
CA PRO A 16 0.46 -4.55 -5.38
C PRO A 16 1.08 -5.46 -6.44
N ILE A 17 0.65 -5.32 -7.68
CA ILE A 17 1.37 -5.82 -8.86
C ILE A 17 2.32 -4.72 -9.32
N ARG A 18 3.62 -5.00 -9.43
CA ARG A 18 4.60 -4.05 -9.99
C ARG A 18 4.89 -4.39 -11.47
N PRO A 19 5.12 -3.40 -12.35
CA PRO A 19 5.20 -1.96 -12.10
C PRO A 19 3.87 -1.21 -12.31
N SER A 20 2.75 -1.91 -12.53
CA SER A 20 1.43 -1.25 -12.77
C SER A 20 0.86 -0.59 -11.50
N TRP A 21 1.27 -1.07 -10.34
CA TRP A 21 0.73 -0.73 -9.03
C TRP A 21 -0.78 -0.94 -8.94
N THR A 22 -1.30 -1.95 -9.62
CA THR A 22 -2.70 -2.39 -9.51
C THR A 22 -2.81 -3.47 -8.46
N CYS A 23 -3.95 -3.52 -7.77
CA CYS A 23 -4.23 -4.55 -6.78
C CYS A 23 -4.52 -5.88 -7.47
N VAL A 24 -3.89 -6.96 -7.04
CA VAL A 24 -4.12 -8.31 -7.57
C VAL A 24 -5.55 -8.83 -7.32
N ALA A 25 -6.18 -8.40 -6.22
CA ALA A 25 -7.49 -8.88 -5.80
C ALA A 25 -8.65 -8.17 -6.49
N CYS A 26 -8.54 -6.84 -6.71
CA CYS A 26 -9.65 -6.03 -7.19
C CYS A 26 -9.32 -5.13 -8.39
N SER A 27 -8.11 -5.21 -8.94
CA SER A 27 -7.64 -4.44 -10.10
C SER A 27 -7.64 -2.91 -9.93
N GLN A 28 -8.01 -2.39 -8.76
CA GLN A 28 -7.95 -0.98 -8.42
C GLN A 28 -6.51 -0.49 -8.18
N PRO A 29 -6.24 0.82 -8.24
CA PRO A 29 -4.95 1.36 -7.82
C PRO A 29 -4.60 0.93 -6.39
N TRP A 30 -3.48 0.24 -6.23
CA TRP A 30 -2.97 -0.14 -4.90
C TRP A 30 -2.24 1.05 -4.24
N PRO A 31 -2.44 1.35 -2.94
CA PRO A 31 -3.28 0.64 -2.00
C PRO A 31 -4.77 1.03 -2.17
N CYS A 32 -5.60 0.03 -2.44
CA CYS A 32 -7.05 0.14 -2.45
C CYS A 32 -7.60 0.11 -1.01
N ASP A 33 -8.86 0.50 -0.79
CA ASP A 33 -9.42 0.64 0.56
C ASP A 33 -9.28 -0.61 1.47
N PRO A 34 -9.47 -1.85 0.97
CA PRO A 34 -9.21 -3.04 1.78
C PRO A 34 -7.74 -3.19 2.19
N ALA A 35 -6.80 -2.87 1.29
CA ALA A 35 -5.37 -2.88 1.58
C ALA A 35 -5.02 -1.83 2.63
N ARG A 36 -5.56 -0.61 2.48
CA ARG A 36 -5.34 0.48 3.46
C ARG A 36 -5.78 0.08 4.86
N ARG A 37 -6.98 -0.52 4.99
CA ARG A 37 -7.49 -1.04 6.27
C ARG A 37 -6.61 -2.15 6.83
N HIS A 38 -6.25 -3.13 6.01
CA HIS A 38 -5.41 -4.25 6.45
C HIS A 38 -4.03 -3.78 6.93
N LEU A 39 -3.38 -2.88 6.17
CA LEU A 39 -2.09 -2.29 6.53
C LEU A 39 -2.18 -1.47 7.81
N ALA A 40 -3.23 -0.65 7.96
CA ALA A 40 -3.44 0.14 9.18
C ALA A 40 -3.64 -0.76 10.40
N THR A 41 -4.47 -1.79 10.31
CA THR A 41 -4.68 -2.75 11.41
C THR A 41 -3.42 -3.54 11.73
N GLY A 42 -2.72 -4.06 10.71
CA GLY A 42 -1.53 -4.89 10.89
C GLY A 42 -0.32 -4.14 11.45
N THR A 43 -0.23 -2.82 11.24
CA THR A 43 0.85 -1.97 11.78
C THR A 43 0.47 -1.24 13.07
N GLY A 44 -0.82 -1.22 13.44
CA GLY A 44 -1.35 -0.34 14.48
C GLY A 44 -1.46 1.14 14.06
N GLY A 45 -1.28 1.45 12.78
CA GLY A 45 -1.39 2.81 12.24
C GLY A 45 -0.19 3.71 12.56
N GLY A 46 -0.41 5.03 12.50
CA GLY A 46 0.58 6.04 12.91
C GLY A 46 1.94 5.94 12.21
N THR A 47 3.02 6.09 12.99
CA THR A 47 4.40 6.12 12.47
C THR A 47 4.80 4.81 11.79
N ALA A 48 4.39 3.66 12.33
CA ALA A 48 4.73 2.35 11.75
C ALA A 48 4.13 2.21 10.35
N LEU A 49 2.86 2.61 10.19
CA LEU A 49 2.20 2.67 8.89
C LEU A 49 2.89 3.67 7.94
N ALA A 50 3.21 4.87 8.42
CA ALA A 50 3.85 5.91 7.60
C ALA A 50 5.21 5.47 7.07
N VAL A 51 6.04 4.82 7.90
CA VAL A 51 7.35 4.28 7.50
C VAL A 51 7.19 3.17 6.45
N LEU A 52 6.26 2.23 6.66
CA LEU A 52 5.97 1.19 5.69
C LEU A 52 5.53 1.78 4.34
N MET A 53 4.61 2.74 4.38
CA MET A 53 4.11 3.40 3.18
C MET A 53 5.15 4.28 2.47
N ALA A 54 6.12 4.85 3.18
CA ALA A 54 7.25 5.56 2.57
C ALA A 54 8.12 4.62 1.72
N ARG A 55 8.33 3.37 2.13
CA ARG A 55 9.04 2.38 1.31
C ARG A 55 8.29 2.08 0.00
N TYR A 56 6.97 1.91 0.07
CA TYR A 56 6.16 1.74 -1.14
C TYR A 56 6.12 2.99 -2.02
N PHE A 57 6.15 4.18 -1.43
CA PHE A 57 6.25 5.43 -2.17
C PHE A 57 7.56 5.52 -2.97
N GLU A 58 8.70 5.18 -2.36
CA GLU A 58 10.01 5.13 -3.04
C GLU A 58 10.01 4.12 -4.20
N ASP A 59 9.48 2.92 -3.96
CA ASP A 59 9.35 1.89 -4.99
C ASP A 59 8.43 2.33 -6.12
N PHE A 60 7.32 3.02 -5.81
CA PHE A 60 6.41 3.55 -6.82
C PHE A 60 7.09 4.61 -7.68
N CYS A 61 7.81 5.56 -7.07
CA CYS A 61 8.53 6.59 -7.81
C CYS A 61 9.62 6.00 -8.71
N ARG A 62 10.23 4.87 -8.31
CA ARG A 62 11.21 4.15 -9.14
C ARG A 62 10.58 3.50 -10.36
N ASP A 63 9.40 2.90 -10.21
CA ASP A 63 8.66 2.20 -11.27
C ASP A 63 7.90 3.16 -12.20
N ARG A 64 7.33 4.23 -11.63
CA ARG A 64 6.46 5.21 -12.28
C ARG A 64 7.12 6.58 -12.27
N ARG A 65 8.24 6.68 -12.98
CA ARG A 65 9.02 7.93 -13.11
C ARG A 65 8.25 9.05 -13.83
N ASP A 66 7.21 8.67 -14.57
CA ASP A 66 6.28 9.55 -15.28
C ASP A 66 5.20 10.14 -14.35
N ALA A 67 4.96 9.53 -13.20
CA ALA A 67 3.91 9.97 -12.28
C ALA A 67 4.33 11.24 -11.53
N PRO A 68 3.47 12.27 -11.46
CA PRO A 68 3.73 13.45 -10.65
C PRO A 68 3.90 13.10 -9.16
N LEU A 69 4.89 13.71 -8.49
CA LEU A 69 5.22 13.43 -7.09
C LEU A 69 4.04 13.64 -6.14
N HIS A 70 3.20 14.65 -6.39
CA HIS A 70 2.01 14.92 -5.57
C HIS A 70 0.99 13.78 -5.64
N VAL A 71 0.80 13.14 -6.81
CA VAL A 71 -0.08 11.97 -6.97
C VAL A 71 0.46 10.79 -6.18
N ALA A 72 1.77 10.55 -6.21
CA ALA A 72 2.40 9.51 -5.40
C ALA A 72 2.24 9.82 -3.89
N PHE A 73 2.44 11.08 -3.48
CA PHE A 73 2.30 11.49 -2.10
C PHE A 73 0.87 11.29 -1.57
N GLU A 74 -0.14 11.74 -2.32
CA GLU A 74 -1.55 11.57 -1.97
C GLU A 74 -1.93 10.08 -1.85
N ARG A 75 -1.43 9.28 -2.77
CA ARG A 75 -1.73 7.85 -2.85
C ARG A 75 -1.13 7.03 -1.70
N PHE A 76 0.13 7.30 -1.34
CA PHE A 76 0.86 6.48 -0.37
C PHE A 76 0.93 7.10 1.02
N LEU A 77 1.12 8.42 1.15
CA LEU A 77 1.47 9.06 2.41
C LEU A 77 0.35 9.90 3.02
N ALA A 78 -0.50 10.56 2.21
CA ALA A 78 -1.44 11.54 2.76
C ALA A 78 -2.45 10.96 3.77
N TRP A 79 -2.84 9.69 3.58
CA TRP A 79 -3.83 9.01 4.42
C TRP A 79 -3.23 8.32 5.65
N THR A 80 -1.90 8.22 5.77
CA THR A 80 -1.25 7.59 6.95
C THR A 80 -1.24 8.51 8.17
N ARG A 81 -1.56 9.80 7.95
CA ARG A 81 -1.75 10.79 9.00
C ARG A 81 -3.08 10.54 9.72
N SER A 82 -3.07 9.68 10.73
CA SER A 82 -4.14 9.67 11.73
C SER A 82 -3.93 10.86 12.67
N THR A 83 -4.83 11.84 12.63
CA THR A 83 -4.95 12.89 13.66
C THR A 83 -5.42 12.26 14.96
N ARG A 84 -4.49 11.70 15.74
CA ARG A 84 -4.69 11.49 17.18
C ARG A 84 -4.05 12.63 17.95
N TRP A 85 -4.56 13.85 17.73
CA TRP A 85 -4.44 14.90 18.73
C TRP A 85 -5.79 14.99 19.43
N SER A 86 -5.92 14.23 20.51
CA SER A 86 -6.91 14.46 21.56
C SER A 86 -6.10 14.87 22.78
N GLY A 87 -5.77 16.16 22.83
CA GLY A 87 -5.45 16.85 24.07
C GLY A 87 -6.73 17.33 24.72
#